data_AF-A0A966SWP7-F1
#
_entry.id   AF-A0A966SWP7-F1
#
_cell.length_a   1.000
_cell.length_b   1.000
_cell.length_c   1.000
_cell.angle_alpha   90.00
_cell.angle_beta   90.00
_cell.angle_gamma   90.00
#
_symmetry.space_group_name_H-M   'P 1'
#
loop_
_entity.id
_entity.type
_entity.pdbx_description
1 polymer ?
#
loop_
_entity_poly.entity_id
_entity_poly.type
_entity_poly.pdbx_seq_one_letter_code
_entity_poly.pdbx_strand_id
1 'polypeptide(L)'
;ETFIEGYSTKQWNKHPRELSASIVKRLPVRYTFNDDYFHDLTYQGIPIGGYTKMVENMLDGIKVELGTDFEQIRNKWKDYADKLVFCGGIDQYFNYEFGELEYRSLKWEHEEMQGDFQGHSCVNYTDLETPFTRIVEHKHFENPDLPNTVVSREYSVDWRETKDPYYPINDERNMSLYRKYRDLAEKEKDVIISGRLGSYKYLDMDDTISMALKTAERQLA
;
A
#
# COMPACT_ATOMS: atom_id res chain seq x y z
N GLU A 1 17.63 16.95 9.25
CA GLU A 1 17.39 16.97 10.69
C GLU A 1 15.89 17.05 10.97
N THR A 2 15.26 18.22 11.11
CA THR A 2 13.88 18.38 11.66
C THR A 2 12.76 17.53 11.02
N PHE A 3 12.61 17.53 9.69
CA PHE A 3 11.42 16.95 9.05
C PHE A 3 11.63 15.56 8.44
N ILE A 4 12.88 15.18 8.19
CA ILE A 4 13.21 14.02 7.35
C ILE A 4 13.85 12.91 8.14
N GLU A 5 14.79 13.24 9.02
CA GLU A 5 15.71 12.26 9.58
C GLU A 5 15.03 11.29 10.54
N GLY A 6 14.36 11.83 11.57
CA GLY A 6 13.63 10.99 12.53
C GLY A 6 12.47 10.24 11.87
N TYR A 7 11.67 10.92 11.05
CA TYR A 7 10.57 10.27 10.31
C TYR A 7 11.05 9.10 9.44
N SER A 8 12.08 9.30 8.61
CA SER A 8 12.57 8.25 7.71
C SER A 8 13.21 7.10 8.49
N THR A 9 13.91 7.42 9.59
CA THR A 9 14.53 6.42 10.45
C THR A 9 13.47 5.52 11.08
N LYS A 10 12.37 6.10 11.61
CA LYS A 10 11.23 5.32 12.13
C LYS A 10 10.52 4.52 11.03
N GLN A 11 10.25 5.14 9.88
CA GLN A 11 9.52 4.50 8.78
C GLN A 11 10.28 3.30 8.20
N TRP A 12 11.60 3.39 8.07
CA TRP A 12 12.40 2.40 7.33
C TRP A 12 13.36 1.59 8.21
N ASN A 13 13.45 1.90 9.50
CA ASN A 13 14.42 1.34 10.43
C ASN A 13 15.87 1.43 9.91
N LYS A 14 16.19 2.52 9.18
CA LYS A 14 17.49 2.79 8.55
C LYS A 14 17.72 4.29 8.51
N HIS A 15 18.97 4.73 8.65
CA HIS A 15 19.28 6.14 8.52
C HIS A 15 19.03 6.60 7.06
N PRO A 16 18.54 7.84 6.80
CA PRO A 16 18.27 8.32 5.44
C PRO A 16 19.42 8.18 4.44
N ARG A 17 20.68 8.21 4.90
CA ARG A 17 21.89 8.02 4.07
C ARG A 17 22.03 6.61 3.49
N GLU A 18 21.36 5.63 4.09
CA GLU A 18 21.36 4.22 3.66
C GLU A 18 20.16 3.91 2.73
N LEU A 19 19.28 4.88 2.54
CA LEU A 19 18.07 4.74 1.74
C LEU A 19 18.29 5.26 0.32
N SER A 20 17.57 4.66 -0.63
CA SER A 20 17.53 5.17 -2.00
C SER A 20 16.97 6.60 -2.02
N ALA A 21 17.60 7.50 -2.78
CA ALA A 21 17.13 8.86 -2.96
C ALA A 21 15.69 8.94 -3.50
N SER A 22 15.19 7.88 -4.14
CA SER A 22 13.80 7.78 -4.59
C SER A 22 12.76 7.95 -3.47
N ILE A 23 13.08 7.57 -2.23
CA ILE A 23 12.15 7.65 -1.08
C ILE A 23 11.77 9.10 -0.74
N VAL A 24 12.68 10.05 -0.96
CA VAL A 24 12.46 11.47 -0.64
C VAL A 24 12.04 12.31 -1.86
N LYS A 25 12.16 11.77 -3.08
CA LYS A 25 11.76 12.49 -4.32
C LYS A 25 10.31 12.94 -4.33
N ARG A 26 9.45 12.28 -3.55
CA ARG A 26 8.03 12.61 -3.38
C ARG A 26 7.74 13.85 -2.51
N LEU A 27 8.75 14.44 -1.89
CA LEU A 27 8.61 15.62 -1.01
C LEU A 27 9.26 16.85 -1.67
N PRO A 28 8.57 17.54 -2.60
CA PRO A 28 9.10 18.73 -3.24
C PRO A 28 9.17 19.91 -2.26
N VAL A 29 10.23 20.71 -2.35
CA VAL A 29 10.29 22.02 -1.69
C VAL A 29 9.55 23.02 -2.57
N ARG A 30 8.53 23.67 -2.01
CA ARG A 30 7.70 24.64 -2.72
C ARG A 30 7.95 26.05 -2.19
N TYR A 31 7.93 27.03 -3.10
CA TYR A 31 8.09 28.45 -2.80
C TYR A 31 6.74 29.18 -2.91
N THR A 32 5.66 28.51 -2.53
CA THR A 32 4.28 29.01 -2.54
C THR A 32 3.65 28.78 -1.17
N PHE A 33 2.53 29.43 -0.89
CA PHE A 33 1.73 29.21 0.34
C PHE A 33 0.67 28.12 0.16
N ASN A 34 0.86 27.20 -0.79
CA ASN A 34 -0.04 26.08 -1.03
C ASN A 34 0.41 24.87 -0.19
N ASP A 35 -0.41 24.52 0.80
CA ASP A 35 -0.23 23.41 1.73
C ASP A 35 -0.88 22.09 1.25
N ASP A 36 -1.54 22.08 0.09
CA ASP A 36 -2.11 20.89 -0.52
C ASP A 36 -1.03 19.80 -0.73
N TYR A 37 -1.22 18.64 -0.11
CA TYR A 37 -0.26 17.55 -0.18
C TYR A 37 -0.03 17.08 -1.63
N PHE A 38 -1.10 16.94 -2.43
CA PHE A 38 -1.05 16.46 -3.81
C PHE A 38 -1.33 17.56 -4.85
N HIS A 39 -0.64 18.68 -4.70
CA HIS A 39 -0.82 19.88 -5.52
C HIS A 39 -0.78 19.71 -7.06
N ASP A 40 -0.21 18.61 -7.55
CA ASP A 40 -0.01 18.28 -8.96
C ASP A 40 -1.14 17.42 -9.53
N LEU A 41 -2.05 16.92 -8.68
CA LEU A 41 -3.22 16.16 -9.09
C LEU A 41 -4.39 17.10 -9.40
N THR A 42 -5.00 16.90 -10.57
CA THR A 42 -6.19 17.66 -11.01
C THR A 42 -7.44 17.27 -10.23
N TYR A 43 -7.55 16.01 -9.81
CA TYR A 43 -8.69 15.47 -9.09
C TYR A 43 -8.23 14.84 -7.78
N GLN A 44 -8.83 15.27 -6.68
CA GLN A 44 -8.54 14.78 -5.34
C GLN A 44 -9.84 14.67 -4.56
N GLY A 45 -9.97 13.65 -3.72
CA GLY A 45 -11.16 13.45 -2.90
C GLY A 45 -11.19 12.10 -2.21
N ILE A 46 -12.13 11.97 -1.28
CA ILE A 46 -12.46 10.73 -0.57
C ILE A 46 -13.86 10.30 -1.02
N PRO A 47 -14.10 9.01 -1.29
CA PRO A 47 -15.43 8.52 -1.65
C PRO A 47 -16.42 8.73 -0.49
N ILE A 48 -17.54 9.39 -0.77
CA ILE A 48 -18.63 9.58 0.19
C ILE A 48 -19.20 8.20 0.58
N GLY A 49 -19.23 7.90 1.88
CA GLY A 49 -19.58 6.59 2.42
C GLY A 49 -18.44 5.56 2.41
N GLY A 50 -17.21 5.99 2.10
CA GLY A 50 -15.99 5.20 2.25
C GLY A 50 -15.64 4.28 1.08
N TYR A 51 -14.40 3.78 1.10
CA TYR A 51 -13.84 2.92 0.05
C TYR A 51 -14.53 1.55 -0.04
N THR A 52 -15.05 1.01 1.06
CA THR A 52 -15.77 -0.27 1.05
C THR A 52 -16.99 -0.21 0.13
N LYS A 53 -17.85 0.81 0.29
CA LYS A 53 -19.03 1.01 -0.56
C LYS A 53 -18.66 1.18 -2.04
N MET A 54 -17.56 1.89 -2.30
CA MET A 54 -17.04 2.04 -3.66
C MET A 54 -16.66 0.68 -4.28
N VAL A 55 -15.92 -0.16 -3.54
CA VAL A 55 -15.50 -1.48 -4.01
C VAL A 55 -16.68 -2.44 -4.13
N GLU A 56 -17.65 -2.41 -3.21
CA GLU A 56 -18.89 -3.19 -3.31
C GLU A 56 -19.63 -2.90 -4.62
N ASN A 57 -19.74 -1.63 -5.01
CA ASN A 57 -20.35 -1.25 -6.29
C ASN A 57 -19.54 -1.76 -7.50
N MET A 58 -18.21 -1.79 -7.41
CA MET A 58 -17.36 -2.34 -8.49
C MET A 58 -17.52 -3.86 -8.65
N LEU A 59 -17.87 -4.56 -7.56
CA LEU A 59 -18.01 -6.01 -7.51
C LEU A 59 -19.47 -6.47 -7.64
N ASP A 60 -20.42 -5.56 -7.85
CA ASP A 60 -21.83 -5.90 -7.95
C ASP A 60 -22.08 -6.89 -9.11
N GLY A 61 -22.85 -7.94 -8.82
CA GLY A 61 -23.08 -9.05 -9.75
C GLY A 61 -21.91 -10.01 -9.96
N ILE A 62 -20.76 -9.81 -9.32
CA ILE A 62 -19.59 -10.71 -9.38
C ILE A 62 -19.58 -11.65 -8.17
N LYS A 63 -19.30 -12.94 -8.40
CA LYS A 63 -19.12 -13.90 -7.29
C LYS A 63 -17.84 -13.57 -6.52
N VAL A 64 -17.97 -13.26 -5.24
CA VAL A 64 -16.85 -12.98 -4.32
C VAL A 64 -16.82 -14.03 -3.22
N GLU A 65 -15.63 -14.57 -2.94
CA GLU A 65 -15.38 -15.49 -1.83
C GLU A 65 -14.32 -14.88 -0.90
N LEU A 66 -14.67 -14.69 0.37
CA LEU A 66 -13.80 -14.09 1.39
C LEU A 66 -13.27 -15.17 2.34
N GLY A 67 -12.12 -14.93 2.96
CA GLY A 67 -11.51 -15.90 3.88
C GLY A 67 -10.85 -17.10 3.19
N THR A 68 -10.72 -17.06 1.86
CA THR A 68 -10.12 -18.12 1.05
C THR A 68 -8.74 -17.69 0.58
N ASP A 69 -7.71 -18.35 1.11
CA ASP A 69 -6.33 -18.18 0.65
C ASP A 69 -6.14 -18.87 -0.71
N PHE A 70 -5.42 -18.23 -1.63
CA PHE A 70 -5.12 -18.79 -2.95
C PHE A 70 -4.47 -20.17 -2.88
N GLU A 71 -3.65 -20.47 -1.86
CA GLU A 71 -3.03 -21.79 -1.68
C GLU A 71 -4.06 -22.93 -1.64
N GLN A 72 -5.26 -22.66 -1.12
CA GLN A 72 -6.33 -23.65 -1.03
C GLN A 72 -6.88 -24.05 -2.42
N ILE A 73 -6.74 -23.15 -3.41
CA ILE A 73 -7.26 -23.30 -4.78
C ILE A 73 -6.16 -23.35 -5.85
N ARG A 74 -4.88 -23.23 -5.48
CA ARG A 74 -3.73 -23.16 -6.40
C ARG A 74 -3.71 -24.24 -7.46
N ASN A 75 -4.07 -25.48 -7.10
CA ASN A 75 -4.07 -26.62 -8.02
C ASN A 75 -5.41 -26.83 -8.75
N LYS A 76 -6.40 -25.97 -8.50
CA LYS A 76 -7.78 -26.13 -8.98
C LYS A 76 -8.33 -24.89 -9.67
N TRP A 77 -7.63 -23.76 -9.67
CA TRP A 77 -8.16 -22.52 -10.25
C TRP A 77 -8.53 -22.68 -11.74
N LYS A 78 -7.83 -23.56 -12.46
CA LYS A 78 -8.13 -23.91 -13.87
C LYS A 78 -9.48 -24.62 -14.06
N ASP A 79 -10.06 -25.18 -13.00
CA ASP A 79 -11.41 -25.74 -13.04
C ASP A 79 -12.48 -24.62 -13.08
N TYR A 80 -12.11 -23.39 -12.72
CA TYR A 80 -13.02 -22.26 -12.59
C TYR A 80 -12.83 -21.17 -13.66
N ALA A 81 -11.63 -21.06 -14.25
CA ALA A 81 -11.31 -20.00 -15.19
C ALA A 81 -10.20 -20.39 -16.18
N ASP A 82 -10.26 -19.83 -17.39
CA ASP A 82 -9.22 -19.98 -18.42
C ASP A 82 -7.96 -19.15 -18.12
N LYS A 83 -8.10 -18.05 -17.36
CA LYS A 83 -7.01 -17.15 -16.96
C LYS A 83 -7.12 -16.77 -15.49
N LEU A 84 -5.98 -16.59 -14.85
CA LEU A 84 -5.85 -16.14 -13.47
C LEU A 84 -5.24 -14.73 -13.42
N VAL A 85 -5.88 -13.81 -12.70
CA VAL A 85 -5.25 -12.56 -12.28
C VAL A 85 -4.85 -12.70 -10.82
N PHE A 86 -3.55 -12.73 -10.55
CA PHE A 86 -3.00 -12.89 -9.21
C PHE A 86 -2.40 -11.56 -8.72
N CYS A 87 -2.98 -11.01 -7.65
CA CYS A 87 -2.58 -9.72 -7.06
C CYS A 87 -1.81 -9.85 -5.73
N GLY A 88 -1.51 -11.07 -5.28
CA GLY A 88 -0.69 -11.35 -4.10
C GLY A 88 0.81 -11.16 -4.36
N GLY A 89 1.65 -11.52 -3.38
CA GLY A 89 3.12 -11.43 -3.51
C GLY A 89 3.66 -12.33 -4.63
N ILE A 90 4.48 -11.78 -5.53
CA ILE A 90 5.03 -12.57 -6.64
C ILE A 90 5.92 -13.72 -6.16
N ASP A 91 6.67 -13.49 -5.08
CA ASP A 91 7.46 -14.51 -4.40
C ASP A 91 6.57 -15.58 -3.78
N GLN A 92 5.46 -15.20 -3.14
CA GLN A 92 4.44 -16.12 -2.64
C GLN A 92 3.85 -16.98 -3.77
N TYR A 93 3.56 -16.40 -4.93
CA TYR A 93 3.06 -17.15 -6.08
C TYR A 93 4.00 -18.29 -6.47
N PHE A 94 5.32 -18.07 -6.40
CA PHE A 94 6.34 -19.08 -6.69
C PHE A 94 6.85 -19.81 -5.43
N ASN A 95 6.04 -19.91 -4.37
CA ASN A 95 6.36 -20.61 -3.12
C ASN A 95 7.72 -20.23 -2.53
N TYR A 96 8.11 -18.97 -2.69
CA TYR A 96 9.37 -18.40 -2.21
C TYR A 96 10.62 -19.16 -2.70
N GLU A 97 10.60 -19.73 -3.91
CA GLU A 97 11.69 -20.56 -4.47
C GLU A 97 13.09 -19.91 -4.39
N PHE A 98 13.17 -18.59 -4.54
CA PHE A 98 14.43 -17.82 -4.46
C PHE A 98 14.61 -17.09 -3.12
N GLY A 99 13.68 -17.26 -2.17
CA GLY A 99 13.57 -16.53 -0.91
C GLY A 99 12.50 -15.44 -0.91
N GLU A 100 12.25 -14.85 0.25
CA GLU A 100 11.22 -13.82 0.47
C GLU A 100 11.72 -12.42 0.07
N LEU A 101 10.86 -11.67 -0.61
CA LEU A 101 10.99 -10.23 -0.80
C LEU A 101 10.68 -9.50 0.51
N GLU A 102 11.43 -8.44 0.80
CA GLU A 102 11.31 -7.72 2.06
C GLU A 102 10.40 -6.51 1.96
N TYR A 103 9.59 -6.31 2.98
CA TYR A 103 8.70 -5.17 3.09
C TYR A 103 8.85 -4.48 4.44
N ARG A 104 8.40 -3.24 4.53
CA ARG A 104 7.93 -2.67 5.80
C ARG A 104 6.45 -2.98 5.95
N SER A 105 6.03 -3.13 7.18
CA SER A 105 4.63 -3.21 7.56
C SER A 105 4.27 -2.14 8.57
N LEU A 106 2.99 -2.08 8.91
CA LEU A 106 2.42 -1.15 9.85
C LEU A 106 1.64 -1.92 10.91
N LYS A 107 1.85 -1.56 12.17
CA LYS A 107 0.96 -1.89 13.28
C LYS A 107 0.14 -0.64 13.59
N TRP A 108 -1.15 -0.85 13.87
CA TRP A 108 -2.08 0.22 14.20
C TRP A 108 -2.63 0.06 15.61
N GLU A 109 -2.74 1.17 16.31
CA GLU A 109 -3.45 1.25 17.59
C GLU A 109 -4.57 2.27 17.48
N HIS A 110 -5.78 1.82 17.77
CA HIS A 110 -7.00 2.60 17.62
C HIS A 110 -7.53 3.03 18.99
N GLU A 111 -7.99 4.27 19.07
CA GLU A 111 -8.57 4.84 20.28
C GLU A 111 -9.83 5.63 19.92
N GLU A 112 -10.93 5.37 20.63
CA GLU A 112 -12.14 6.17 20.56
C GLU A 112 -12.11 7.26 21.62
N MET A 113 -12.43 8.48 21.22
CA MET A 113 -12.36 9.66 22.10
C MET A 113 -13.56 10.57 21.87
N GLN A 114 -13.86 11.42 22.85
CA GLN A 114 -14.84 12.49 22.71
C GLN A 114 -14.19 13.74 22.11
N GLY A 115 -14.91 14.42 21.23
CA GLY A 115 -14.49 15.71 20.64
C GLY A 115 -13.63 15.56 19.39
N ASP A 116 -12.80 16.59 19.18
CA ASP A 116 -11.78 16.67 18.12
C ASP A 116 -10.41 16.54 18.79
N PHE A 117 -9.58 15.62 18.29
CA PHE A 117 -8.30 15.31 18.92
C PHE A 117 -7.18 16.23 18.45
N GLN A 118 -7.03 16.41 17.12
CA GLN A 118 -5.91 17.15 16.54
C GLN A 118 -6.32 18.15 15.46
N GLY A 119 -7.61 18.23 15.08
CA GLY A 119 -8.10 19.22 14.12
C GLY A 119 -7.63 18.99 12.67
N HIS A 120 -7.05 17.83 12.37
CA HIS A 120 -6.56 17.50 11.03
C HIS A 120 -6.57 15.98 10.79
N SER A 121 -6.76 15.56 9.53
CA SER A 121 -6.89 14.14 9.19
C SER A 121 -5.61 13.34 9.43
N CYS A 122 -4.44 13.93 9.19
CA CYS A 122 -3.16 13.24 9.35
C CYS A 122 -2.08 14.20 9.87
N VAL A 123 -1.42 13.86 10.97
CA VAL A 123 -0.29 14.60 11.53
C VAL A 123 0.91 13.68 11.67
N ASN A 124 2.05 14.07 11.06
CA ASN A 124 3.30 13.32 11.10
C ASN A 124 4.15 13.76 12.31
N TYR A 125 4.76 12.78 12.99
CA TYR A 125 5.67 13.01 14.11
C TYR A 125 7.08 12.71 13.64
N THR A 126 7.88 13.75 13.44
CA THR A 126 9.18 13.64 12.75
C THR A 126 10.37 13.48 13.69
N ASP A 127 10.16 13.64 14.99
CA ASP A 127 11.16 13.39 16.03
C ASP A 127 11.41 11.89 16.24
N LEU A 128 12.59 11.56 16.79
CA LEU A 128 12.98 10.18 17.05
C LEU A 128 12.35 9.60 18.33
N GLU A 129 12.02 10.45 19.31
CA GLU A 129 11.55 10.02 20.63
C GLU A 129 10.12 9.47 20.58
N THR A 130 9.29 9.98 19.66
CA THR A 130 7.92 9.51 19.44
C THR A 130 7.91 8.17 18.71
N PRO A 131 7.34 7.09 19.27
CA PRO A 131 7.46 5.74 18.72
C PRO A 131 6.65 5.49 17.43
N PHE A 132 5.57 6.24 17.20
CA PHE A 132 4.75 6.17 15.99
C PHE A 132 5.20 7.21 14.94
N THR A 133 4.87 6.94 13.67
CA THR A 133 5.19 7.81 12.52
C THR A 133 4.15 8.91 12.32
N ARG A 134 2.88 8.59 12.55
CA ARG A 134 1.76 9.51 12.37
C ARG A 134 0.56 9.17 13.23
N ILE A 135 -0.31 10.16 13.39
CA ILE A 135 -1.65 10.01 13.90
C ILE A 135 -2.66 10.36 12.80
N VAL A 136 -3.63 9.47 12.61
CA VAL A 136 -4.76 9.66 11.69
C VAL A 136 -6.03 9.86 12.50
N GLU A 137 -6.71 10.98 12.30
CA GLU A 137 -8.01 11.28 12.91
C GLU A 137 -9.10 11.19 11.82
N HIS A 138 -9.82 10.06 11.80
CA HIS A 138 -10.58 9.64 10.62
C HIS A 138 -11.74 10.56 10.27
N LYS A 139 -12.36 11.21 11.25
CA LYS A 139 -13.54 12.04 11.03
C LYS A 139 -13.27 13.21 10.07
N HIS A 140 -12.03 13.72 10.05
CA HIS A 140 -11.63 14.83 9.18
C HIS A 140 -11.52 14.45 7.69
N PHE A 141 -11.66 13.18 7.31
CA PHE A 141 -11.75 12.78 5.90
C PHE A 141 -13.14 12.96 5.28
N GLU A 142 -14.21 12.91 6.08
CA GLU A 142 -15.58 12.96 5.56
C GLU A 142 -16.51 13.85 6.39
N ASN A 143 -16.47 13.77 7.72
CA ASN A 143 -17.38 14.50 8.60
C ASN A 143 -16.70 14.99 9.89
N PRO A 144 -16.08 16.19 9.87
CA PRO A 144 -15.38 16.74 11.04
C PRO A 144 -16.31 17.11 12.20
N ASP A 145 -17.62 17.29 11.94
CA ASP A 145 -18.61 17.72 12.93
C ASP A 145 -19.09 16.60 13.86
N LEU A 146 -18.58 15.37 13.70
CA LEU A 146 -18.92 14.27 14.60
C LEU A 146 -18.50 14.59 16.05
N PRO A 147 -19.38 14.29 17.04
CA PRO A 147 -19.13 14.62 18.45
C PRO A 147 -18.04 13.74 19.08
N ASN A 148 -17.80 12.56 18.50
CA ASN A 148 -16.74 11.63 18.91
C ASN A 148 -15.79 11.43 17.73
N THR A 149 -14.59 10.96 18.04
CA THR A 149 -13.55 10.72 17.05
C THR A 149 -12.87 9.37 17.26
N VAL A 150 -12.34 8.82 16.18
CA VAL A 150 -11.47 7.65 16.19
C VAL A 150 -10.10 8.11 15.75
N VAL A 151 -9.10 7.76 16.54
CA VAL A 151 -7.71 8.11 16.30
C VAL A 151 -6.90 6.82 16.10
N SER A 152 -6.11 6.77 15.04
CA SER A 152 -5.17 5.69 14.78
C SER A 152 -3.73 6.17 14.89
N ARG A 153 -2.93 5.47 15.70
CA ARG A 153 -1.47 5.64 15.75
C ARG A 153 -0.81 4.59 14.85
N GLU A 154 0.06 5.04 13.94
CA GLU A 154 0.78 4.19 12.98
C GLU A 154 2.20 3.88 13.48
N TYR A 155 2.54 2.60 13.61
CA TYR A 155 3.89 2.16 13.94
C TYR A 155 4.48 1.39 12.77
N SER A 156 5.61 1.85 12.23
CA SER A 156 6.32 1.09 11.22
C SER A 156 7.09 -0.07 11.85
N VAL A 157 6.87 -1.28 11.35
CA VAL A 157 7.46 -2.52 11.86
C VAL A 157 8.04 -3.37 10.73
N ASP A 158 8.86 -4.36 11.07
CA ASP A 158 9.26 -5.36 10.05
C ASP A 158 8.03 -6.15 9.62
N TRP A 159 7.90 -6.44 8.33
CA TRP A 159 6.72 -7.15 7.83
C TRP A 159 6.55 -8.55 8.40
N ARG A 160 7.62 -9.18 8.91
CA ARG A 160 7.53 -10.49 9.57
C ARG A 160 6.75 -10.45 10.88
N GLU A 161 6.60 -9.28 11.49
CA GLU A 161 5.87 -9.12 12.76
C GLU A 161 4.35 -9.24 12.56
N THR A 162 3.83 -8.73 11.45
CA THR A 162 2.38 -8.71 11.13
C THR A 162 2.01 -9.68 10.02
N LYS A 163 2.98 -10.04 9.17
CA LYS A 163 2.83 -10.77 7.90
C LYS A 163 2.03 -10.04 6.81
N ASP A 164 1.81 -8.73 6.99
CA ASP A 164 1.13 -7.89 6.01
C ASP A 164 2.12 -6.99 5.29
N PRO A 165 2.40 -7.18 3.99
CA PRO A 165 3.34 -6.35 3.24
C PRO A 165 2.72 -4.98 2.86
N TYR A 166 3.30 -3.86 3.34
CA TYR A 166 2.83 -2.51 3.00
C TYR A 166 3.75 -1.79 2.00
N TYR A 167 5.04 -1.68 2.33
CA TYR A 167 6.00 -0.91 1.53
C TYR A 167 7.16 -1.80 1.06
N PRO A 168 7.39 -1.98 -0.25
CA PRO A 168 8.51 -2.77 -0.75
C PRO A 168 9.86 -2.11 -0.41
N ILE A 169 10.84 -2.92 -0.02
CA ILE A 169 12.21 -2.45 0.20
C ILE A 169 12.99 -2.56 -1.12
N ASN A 170 13.26 -1.41 -1.74
CA ASN A 170 13.86 -1.32 -3.07
C ASN A 170 15.39 -1.23 -3.04
N ASP A 171 16.04 -2.16 -2.34
CA ASP A 171 17.50 -2.30 -2.36
C ASP A 171 17.98 -3.31 -3.41
N GLU A 172 19.31 -3.40 -3.60
CA GLU A 172 19.91 -4.25 -4.62
C GLU A 172 19.55 -5.74 -4.44
N ARG A 173 19.55 -6.22 -3.18
CA ARG A 173 19.18 -7.61 -2.84
C ARG A 173 17.76 -7.91 -3.33
N ASN A 174 16.79 -7.11 -2.91
CA ASN A 174 15.38 -7.34 -3.22
C ASN A 174 15.09 -7.13 -4.71
N MET A 175 15.70 -6.13 -5.36
CA MET A 175 15.51 -5.93 -6.80
C MET A 175 16.14 -7.03 -7.65
N SER A 176 17.25 -7.64 -7.20
CA SER A 176 17.83 -8.82 -7.85
C SER A 176 16.92 -10.04 -7.71
N LEU A 177 16.36 -10.25 -6.52
CA LEU A 177 15.41 -11.32 -6.24
C LEU A 177 14.11 -11.18 -7.05
N TYR A 178 13.53 -9.97 -7.07
CA TYR A 178 12.32 -9.67 -7.83
C TYR A 178 12.49 -9.96 -9.33
N ARG A 179 13.64 -9.64 -9.92
CA ARG A 179 13.91 -9.94 -11.34
C ARG A 179 13.80 -11.43 -11.63
N LYS A 180 14.34 -12.30 -10.76
CA LYS A 180 14.24 -13.76 -10.94
C LYS A 180 12.79 -14.22 -10.95
N TYR A 181 11.97 -13.71 -10.03
CA TYR A 181 10.54 -14.04 -9.99
C TYR A 181 9.76 -13.48 -11.18
N ARG A 182 10.07 -12.25 -11.61
CA ARG A 182 9.48 -11.66 -12.81
C ARG A 182 9.79 -12.50 -14.05
N ASP A 183 11.01 -12.98 -14.19
CA ASP A 183 11.41 -13.84 -15.32
C ASP A 183 10.70 -15.22 -15.28
N LEU A 184 10.25 -15.69 -14.10
CA LEU A 184 9.33 -16.84 -14.00
C LEU A 184 7.90 -16.46 -14.40
N ALA A 185 7.40 -15.33 -13.90
CA ALA A 185 6.07 -14.82 -14.21
C ALA A 185 5.86 -14.63 -15.72
N GLU A 186 6.87 -14.16 -16.44
CA GLU A 186 6.83 -14.00 -17.91
C GLU A 186 6.66 -15.32 -18.68
N LYS A 187 6.93 -16.47 -18.05
CA LYS A 187 6.73 -17.80 -18.66
C LYS A 187 5.33 -18.36 -18.43
N GLU A 188 4.56 -17.79 -17.50
CA GLU A 188 3.19 -18.18 -17.25
C GLU A 188 2.27 -17.63 -18.35
N LYS A 189 1.59 -18.53 -19.08
CA LYS A 189 0.76 -18.13 -20.22
C LYS A 189 -0.63 -17.67 -19.81
N ASP A 190 -1.18 -18.33 -18.80
CA ASP A 190 -2.57 -18.16 -18.37
C ASP A 190 -2.68 -17.36 -17.06
N VAL A 191 -1.55 -16.85 -16.55
CA VAL A 191 -1.49 -16.15 -15.27
C VAL A 191 -0.92 -14.75 -15.46
N ILE A 192 -1.64 -13.77 -14.93
CA ILE A 192 -1.29 -12.36 -14.93
C ILE A 192 -0.99 -11.96 -13.50
N ILE A 193 0.29 -11.77 -13.20
CA ILE A 193 0.71 -11.26 -11.90
C ILE A 193 0.70 -9.73 -11.93
N SER A 194 -0.06 -9.11 -11.03
CA SER A 194 -0.34 -7.67 -11.06
C SER A 194 -0.48 -7.07 -9.65
N GLY A 195 -0.81 -5.79 -9.57
CA GLY A 195 -0.98 -5.06 -8.31
C GLY A 195 0.34 -4.70 -7.64
N ARG A 196 0.25 -4.02 -6.49
CA ARG A 196 1.38 -3.60 -5.67
C ARG A 196 2.32 -4.78 -5.31
N LEU A 197 1.73 -5.88 -4.83
CA LEU A 197 2.48 -7.04 -4.36
C LEU A 197 3.04 -7.88 -5.52
N GLY A 198 2.24 -8.13 -6.54
CA GLY A 198 2.68 -8.91 -7.71
C GLY A 198 3.73 -8.19 -8.55
N SER A 199 3.69 -6.85 -8.59
CA SER A 199 4.71 -6.06 -9.30
C SER A 199 5.88 -5.60 -8.44
N TYR A 200 5.85 -5.89 -7.13
CA TYR A 200 6.83 -5.41 -6.14
C TYR A 200 7.13 -3.91 -6.26
N LYS A 201 6.07 -3.10 -6.34
CA LYS A 201 6.19 -1.64 -6.52
C LYS A 201 5.28 -0.92 -5.55
N TYR A 202 5.76 0.20 -5.05
CA TYR A 202 4.90 1.16 -4.39
C TYR A 202 4.02 1.83 -5.45
N LEU A 203 2.72 1.57 -5.40
CA LEU A 203 1.73 2.11 -6.34
C LEU A 203 0.64 2.82 -5.55
N ASP A 204 0.32 4.04 -5.95
CA ASP A 204 -0.87 4.73 -5.44
C ASP A 204 -2.14 4.12 -6.06
N MET A 205 -3.31 4.54 -5.58
CA MET A 205 -4.59 3.92 -5.98
C MET A 205 -4.90 4.12 -7.46
N ASP A 206 -4.67 5.33 -7.98
CA ASP A 206 -4.88 5.70 -9.38
C ASP A 206 -3.90 4.97 -10.31
N ASP A 207 -2.62 4.83 -9.92
CA ASP A 207 -1.64 4.01 -10.62
C ASP A 207 -2.10 2.55 -10.72
N THR A 208 -2.64 2.01 -9.63
CA THR A 208 -3.12 0.63 -9.55
C THR A 208 -4.34 0.42 -10.44
N ILE A 209 -5.31 1.35 -10.42
CA ILE A 209 -6.49 1.31 -11.29
C ILE A 209 -6.08 1.43 -12.76
N SER A 210 -5.19 2.37 -13.10
CA SER A 210 -4.67 2.57 -14.45
C SER A 210 -3.97 1.31 -14.98
N MET A 211 -3.15 0.66 -14.14
CA MET A 211 -2.51 -0.60 -14.48
C MET A 211 -3.51 -1.73 -14.72
N ALA A 212 -4.57 -1.82 -13.90
CA ALA A 212 -5.62 -2.82 -14.07
C ALA A 212 -6.38 -2.62 -15.39
N LEU A 213 -6.79 -1.38 -15.70
CA LEU A 213 -7.49 -1.04 -16.94
C LEU A 213 -6.66 -1.37 -18.19
N LYS A 214 -5.39 -0.94 -18.23
CA LYS A 214 -4.47 -1.28 -19.33
C LYS A 214 -4.22 -2.78 -19.47
N THR A 215 -4.30 -3.52 -18.37
CA THR A 215 -4.17 -4.97 -18.39
C THR A 215 -5.43 -5.61 -18.96
N ALA A 216 -6.61 -5.18 -18.53
CA ALA A 216 -7.88 -5.63 -19.09
C ALA A 216 -7.97 -5.35 -20.60
N GLU A 217 -7.64 -4.13 -21.04
CA GLU A 217 -7.61 -3.76 -22.46
C GLU A 217 -6.74 -4.71 -23.30
N ARG A 218 -5.52 -5.03 -22.83
CA ARG A 218 -4.61 -5.94 -23.53
C ARG A 218 -5.11 -7.39 -23.58
N GLN A 219 -5.94 -7.81 -22.63
CA GLN A 219 -6.42 -9.18 -22.52
C GLN A 219 -7.77 -9.41 -23.22
N LEU A 220 -8.52 -8.33 -23.46
CA LEU A 220 -9.81 -8.32 -24.13
C LEU A 220 -9.72 -7.94 -25.61
N ALA A 221 -8.57 -7.42 -26.06
CA ALA A 221 -8.26 -7.19 -27.47
C ALA A 221 -7.96 -8.50 -28.21
#